data_AF-A0A849DS84-F1
#
_entry.id   AF-A0A849DS84-F1
#
_cell.length_a   1.000
_cell.length_b   1.000
_cell.length_c   1.000
_cell.angle_alpha   90.00
_cell.angle_beta   90.00
_cell.angle_gamma   90.00
#
_symmetry.space_group_name_H-M   'P 1'
#
loop_
_entity.id
_entity.type
_entity.pdbx_description
1 polymer ?
#
loop_
_entity_poly.entity_id
_entity_poly.type
_entity_poly.pdbx_seq_one_letter_code
_entity_poly.pdbx_strand_id
1 'polypeptide(L)'
;RLAFPWAFLLLLPVLKMVVDHLRKADSRALRFSSLTAFRKVPRTARQRFMPALFWSQFCCLLALVFAAARPQIKDMSHGIPKEGIAIELVVDISSSMDISMPFEEASMSRMEVTKQVVERFVDERQNDLIGLITFARYADTICPLTLSHNSLLFYLRDLQIESRPNEDGTAFGDAVALAAARLKTAEERYAAEDEEDKGYTIKSKVIILLTDGNNNCGRHLPMEGAALAEHWGIRLHTIAISDPPAMKTIQTPEGPVQIEEESLVQERILRKMAEVTGGVYRRATDDASLHDVYAEINAMETSEIESDRYHVYKDVFQPFAFAGLLLLVGHIVLSTTWLRRIP
;
A
#
# COMPACT_ATOMS: atom_id res chain seq x y z
N ARG A 1 -14.18 13.92 -10.71
CA ARG A 1 -14.81 14.67 -9.59
C ARG A 1 -14.48 16.15 -9.77
N LEU A 2 -15.30 17.09 -9.28
CA LEU A 2 -14.94 18.51 -9.24
C LEU A 2 -14.70 18.88 -7.78
N ALA A 3 -13.57 19.50 -7.47
CA ALA A 3 -13.26 19.90 -6.09
C ALA A 3 -14.17 21.04 -5.62
N PHE A 4 -14.46 21.98 -6.53
CA PHE A 4 -15.23 23.19 -6.23
C PHE A 4 -16.38 23.37 -7.24
N PRO A 5 -17.47 22.60 -7.11
CA PRO A 5 -18.62 22.71 -8.03
C PRO A 5 -19.29 24.09 -7.96
N TRP A 6 -19.18 24.79 -6.83
CA TRP A 6 -19.68 26.16 -6.66
C TRP A 6 -18.97 27.19 -7.56
N ALA A 7 -17.80 26.87 -8.12
CA ALA A 7 -17.14 27.73 -9.10
C ALA A 7 -18.01 27.99 -10.35
N PHE A 8 -18.98 27.11 -10.66
CA PHE A 8 -19.95 27.34 -11.74
C PHE A 8 -20.88 28.53 -11.50
N LEU A 9 -20.99 29.05 -10.28
CA LEU A 9 -21.70 30.31 -10.03
C LEU A 9 -21.07 31.48 -10.81
N LEU A 10 -19.78 31.40 -11.16
CA LEU A 10 -19.11 32.36 -12.03
C LEU A 10 -19.60 32.32 -13.48
N LEU A 11 -20.42 31.33 -13.89
CA LEU A 11 -21.10 31.36 -15.19
C LEU A 11 -22.23 32.40 -15.24
N LEU A 12 -22.80 32.82 -14.10
CA LEU A 12 -23.87 33.83 -14.06
C LEU A 12 -23.44 35.19 -14.65
N PRO A 13 -22.31 35.80 -14.25
CA PRO A 13 -21.83 37.03 -14.89
C PRO A 13 -21.44 36.82 -16.37
N VAL A 14 -20.94 35.64 -16.74
CA VAL A 14 -20.63 35.30 -18.14
C VAL A 14 -21.90 35.25 -18.98
N LEU A 15 -22.99 34.66 -18.47
CA LEU A 15 -24.28 34.62 -19.14
C LEU A 15 -24.88 36.02 -19.28
N LYS A 16 -24.81 36.84 -18.22
CA LYS A 16 -25.23 38.25 -18.28
C LYS A 16 -24.49 39.02 -19.37
N MET A 17 -23.18 38.80 -19.51
CA MET A 17 -22.36 39.41 -20.56
C MET A 17 -22.85 39.04 -21.97
N VAL A 18 -23.26 37.79 -22.20
CA VAL A 18 -23.85 37.34 -23.48
C VAL A 18 -25.19 38.00 -23.74
N VAL A 19 -26.08 38.03 -22.74
CA VAL A 19 -27.40 38.69 -22.87
C VAL A 19 -27.24 40.18 -23.17
N ASP A 20 -26.34 40.87 -22.47
CA ASP A 20 -26.07 42.29 -22.71
C ASP A 20 -25.47 42.53 -24.11
N HIS A 21 -24.65 41.61 -24.61
CA HIS A 21 -24.10 41.71 -25.96
C HIS A 21 -25.17 41.57 -27.04
N LEU A 22 -26.05 40.57 -26.90
CA LEU A 22 -27.18 40.35 -27.81
C LEU A 22 -28.18 41.52 -27.77
N ARG A 23 -28.48 42.07 -26.59
CA ARG A 23 -29.37 43.24 -26.44
C ARG A 23 -28.78 44.52 -27.02
N LYS A 24 -27.47 44.74 -26.87
CA LYS A 24 -26.78 45.93 -27.40
C LYS A 24 -26.58 45.90 -28.91
N ALA A 25 -26.69 44.73 -29.55
CA ALA A 25 -26.62 44.60 -31.00
C ALA A 25 -27.77 45.38 -31.68
N ASP A 26 -28.94 45.44 -31.06
CA ASP A 26 -30.11 46.18 -31.57
C ASP A 26 -30.12 47.65 -31.14
N SER A 27 -29.47 48.02 -30.02
CA SER A 27 -29.62 49.34 -29.41
C SER A 27 -28.62 50.40 -29.88
N ARG A 28 -27.58 50.03 -30.63
CA ARG A 28 -26.51 50.94 -31.10
C ARG A 28 -26.63 51.32 -32.59
N ALA A 29 -27.83 51.26 -33.14
CA ALA A 29 -28.11 51.77 -34.47
C ALA A 29 -28.43 53.28 -34.39
N LEU A 30 -27.55 54.12 -34.97
CA LEU A 30 -27.91 55.50 -35.26
C LEU A 30 -29.07 55.48 -36.27
N ARG A 31 -30.23 56.04 -35.90
CA ARG A 31 -31.37 56.16 -36.80
C ARG A 31 -31.01 57.15 -37.90
N PHE A 32 -30.85 56.65 -39.12
CA PHE A 32 -30.51 57.46 -40.29
C PHE A 32 -31.69 57.47 -41.26
N SER A 33 -31.98 58.63 -41.87
CA SER A 33 -33.20 58.84 -42.68
C SER A 33 -33.23 58.04 -43.98
N SER A 34 -32.08 57.58 -44.50
CA SER A 34 -32.00 56.73 -45.67
C SER A 34 -30.72 55.88 -45.66
N LEU A 35 -30.87 54.56 -45.82
CA LEU A 35 -29.76 53.59 -45.86
C LEU A 35 -29.43 53.13 -47.29
N THR A 36 -30.08 53.69 -48.32
CA THR A 36 -29.94 53.22 -49.71
C THR A 36 -28.53 53.42 -50.27
N ALA A 37 -27.82 54.48 -49.86
CA ALA A 37 -26.42 54.73 -50.26
C ALA A 37 -25.41 53.76 -49.63
N PHE A 38 -25.72 53.20 -48.45
CA PHE A 38 -24.80 52.33 -47.70
C PHE A 38 -25.04 50.84 -47.94
N ARG A 39 -26.15 50.46 -48.59
CA ARG A 39 -26.52 49.06 -48.84
C ARG A 39 -25.55 48.30 -49.77
N LYS A 40 -24.75 49.03 -50.57
CA LYS A 40 -23.77 48.47 -51.51
C LYS A 40 -22.32 48.43 -50.99
N VAL A 41 -22.06 48.90 -49.77
CA VAL A 41 -20.70 48.89 -49.21
C VAL A 41 -20.36 47.47 -48.72
N PRO A 42 -19.28 46.83 -49.22
CA PRO A 42 -18.89 45.52 -48.76
C PRO A 42 -18.39 45.59 -47.31
N ARG A 43 -18.79 44.62 -46.49
CA ARG A 43 -18.26 44.49 -45.13
C ARG A 43 -16.76 44.19 -45.21
N THR A 44 -15.94 45.04 -44.61
CA THR A 44 -14.49 44.81 -44.50
C THR A 44 -14.23 43.55 -43.66
N ALA A 45 -13.14 42.82 -43.94
CA ALA A 45 -12.73 41.66 -43.14
C ALA A 45 -12.75 41.95 -41.62
N ARG A 46 -12.27 43.13 -41.21
CA ARG A 46 -12.31 43.61 -39.82
C ARG A 46 -13.72 43.62 -39.21
N GLN A 47 -14.74 44.05 -39.95
CA GLN A 47 -16.13 44.03 -39.48
C GLN A 47 -16.69 42.61 -39.36
N ARG A 48 -16.25 41.69 -40.22
CA ARG A 48 -16.67 40.28 -40.18
C ARG A 48 -16.05 39.52 -38.99
N PHE A 49 -14.83 39.87 -38.59
CA PHE A 49 -14.14 39.27 -37.44
C PHE A 49 -14.40 39.99 -36.10
N MET A 50 -15.10 41.13 -36.10
CA MET A 50 -15.46 41.86 -34.88
C MET A 50 -16.21 41.03 -33.81
N PRO A 51 -17.15 40.13 -34.18
CA PRO A 51 -17.79 39.22 -33.23
C PRO A 51 -16.84 38.17 -32.64
N ALA A 52 -15.76 37.80 -33.34
CA ALA A 52 -14.78 36.84 -32.84
C ALA A 52 -14.06 37.34 -31.59
N LEU A 53 -13.95 38.67 -31.41
CA LEU A 53 -13.40 39.26 -30.19
C LEU A 53 -14.29 39.01 -28.96
N PHE A 54 -15.62 39.02 -29.15
CA PHE A 54 -16.57 38.68 -28.09
C PHE A 54 -16.51 37.18 -27.76
N TRP A 55 -16.53 36.33 -28.79
CA TRP A 55 -16.48 34.88 -28.61
C TRP A 55 -15.15 34.40 -28.00
N SER A 56 -14.01 35.01 -28.35
CA SER A 56 -12.72 34.70 -27.71
C SER A 56 -12.71 35.05 -26.22
N GLN A 57 -13.30 36.18 -25.83
CA GLN A 57 -13.46 36.57 -24.42
C GLN A 57 -14.38 35.59 -23.67
N PHE A 58 -15.49 35.17 -24.30
CA PHE A 58 -16.39 34.18 -23.74
C PHE A 58 -15.71 32.82 -23.53
N CYS A 59 -14.99 32.31 -24.54
CA CYS A 59 -14.25 31.05 -24.43
C CYS A 59 -13.14 31.12 -23.38
N CYS A 60 -12.44 32.25 -23.26
CA CYS A 60 -11.45 32.48 -22.20
C CYS A 60 -12.08 32.38 -20.81
N LEU A 61 -13.17 33.11 -20.57
CA LEU A 61 -13.88 33.07 -19.29
C LEU A 61 -14.38 31.67 -18.97
N LEU A 62 -14.92 30.95 -19.96
CA LEU A 62 -15.39 29.57 -19.78
C LEU A 62 -14.23 28.64 -19.39
N ALA A 63 -13.09 28.71 -20.08
CA ALA A 63 -11.90 27.92 -19.75
C ALA A 63 -11.37 28.20 -18.33
N LEU A 64 -11.37 29.47 -17.90
CA LEU A 64 -10.95 29.86 -16.55
C LEU A 64 -11.94 29.38 -15.47
N VAL A 65 -13.24 29.42 -15.73
CA VAL A 65 -14.25 28.87 -14.81
C VAL A 65 -14.08 27.36 -14.65
N PHE A 66 -13.81 26.63 -15.74
CA PHE A 66 -13.50 25.20 -15.68
C PHE A 66 -12.20 24.92 -14.92
N ALA A 67 -11.16 25.74 -15.11
CA ALA A 67 -9.93 25.62 -14.33
C ALA A 67 -10.19 25.86 -12.83
N ALA A 68 -10.98 26.87 -12.47
CA ALA A 68 -11.34 27.21 -11.10
C ALA A 68 -12.17 26.11 -10.41
N ALA A 69 -13.00 25.39 -11.17
CA ALA A 69 -13.76 24.25 -10.67
C ALA A 69 -12.88 23.05 -10.28
N ARG A 70 -11.58 23.08 -10.65
CA ARG A 70 -10.55 22.04 -10.42
C ARG A 70 -11.08 20.65 -10.76
N PRO A 71 -11.16 20.29 -12.07
CA PRO A 71 -11.51 18.94 -12.48
C PRO A 71 -10.46 17.97 -11.97
N GLN A 72 -10.92 16.92 -11.30
CA GLN A 72 -10.09 15.90 -10.71
C GLN A 72 -10.34 14.57 -11.42
N ILE A 73 -9.25 13.91 -11.80
CA ILE A 73 -9.26 12.54 -12.30
C ILE A 73 -8.88 11.64 -11.12
N LYS A 74 -9.49 10.45 -11.04
CA LYS A 74 -9.08 9.44 -10.07
C LYS A 74 -7.65 9.04 -10.43
N ASP A 75 -6.71 9.30 -9.53
CA ASP A 75 -5.35 8.80 -9.71
C ASP A 75 -5.34 7.35 -9.23
N MET A 76 -5.11 6.42 -10.15
CA MET A 76 -4.90 5.02 -9.82
C MET A 76 -3.40 4.70 -9.68
N SER A 77 -2.52 5.70 -9.82
CA SER A 77 -1.09 5.51 -9.65
C SER A 77 -0.70 5.62 -8.18
N HIS A 78 -0.09 4.53 -7.69
CA HIS A 78 0.63 4.33 -6.42
C HIS A 78 0.57 5.51 -5.44
N GLY A 79 -0.52 5.61 -4.69
CA GLY A 79 -0.50 6.36 -3.43
C GLY A 79 0.39 5.62 -2.44
N ILE A 80 1.07 6.36 -1.55
CA ILE A 80 1.66 5.76 -0.35
C ILE A 80 0.52 5.02 0.36
N PRO A 81 0.67 3.71 0.68
CA PRO A 81 -0.37 2.97 1.36
C PRO A 81 -0.73 3.71 2.65
N LYS A 82 -2.02 3.92 2.89
CA LYS A 82 -2.51 4.63 4.08
C LYS A 82 -3.00 3.69 5.18
N GLU A 83 -3.17 2.43 4.85
CA GLU A 83 -3.61 1.39 5.76
C GLU A 83 -3.12 0.03 5.28
N GLY A 84 -2.94 -0.89 6.23
CA GLY A 84 -2.53 -2.26 5.95
C GLY A 84 -2.27 -3.05 7.23
N ILE A 85 -1.67 -4.23 7.05
CA ILE A 85 -1.30 -5.16 8.11
C ILE A 85 0.11 -4.86 8.57
N ALA A 86 0.35 -4.93 9.87
CA ALA A 86 1.70 -5.02 10.41
C ALA A 86 2.06 -6.49 10.63
N ILE A 87 3.04 -6.99 9.88
CA ILE A 87 3.48 -8.38 9.87
C ILE A 87 4.93 -8.45 10.37
N GLU A 88 5.15 -9.20 11.43
CA GLU A 88 6.51 -9.55 11.87
C GLU A 88 6.84 -10.97 11.43
N LEU A 89 7.79 -11.10 10.50
CA LEU A 89 8.34 -12.39 10.08
C LEU A 89 9.40 -12.81 11.10
N VAL A 90 9.20 -13.96 11.74
CA VAL A 90 10.07 -14.48 12.78
C VAL A 90 10.68 -15.78 12.27
N VAL A 91 11.95 -15.74 11.86
CA VAL A 91 12.62 -16.83 11.13
C VAL A 91 13.71 -17.46 11.99
N ASP A 92 13.67 -18.78 12.10
CA ASP A 92 14.72 -19.58 12.74
C ASP A 92 16.00 -19.56 11.89
N ILE A 93 17.14 -19.25 12.50
CA ILE A 93 18.47 -19.28 11.86
C ILE A 93 19.42 -20.28 12.52
N SER A 94 18.88 -21.21 13.32
CA SER A 94 19.67 -22.26 13.97
C SER A 94 20.23 -23.28 12.97
N SER A 95 21.17 -24.10 13.42
CA SER A 95 21.88 -25.08 12.58
C SER A 95 20.97 -26.11 11.91
N SER A 96 19.76 -26.38 12.46
CA SER A 96 18.78 -27.27 11.83
C SER A 96 18.25 -26.75 10.49
N MET A 97 18.27 -25.43 10.28
CA MET A 97 17.82 -24.81 9.03
C MET A 97 18.80 -25.01 7.85
N ASP A 98 19.98 -25.60 8.09
CA ASP A 98 20.93 -26.02 7.05
C ASP A 98 20.55 -27.38 6.43
N ILE A 99 19.62 -28.11 7.06
CA ILE A 99 19.16 -29.40 6.56
C ILE A 99 18.51 -29.20 5.19
N SER A 100 18.89 -30.06 4.24
CA SER A 100 18.32 -30.03 2.89
C SER A 100 16.88 -30.55 2.88
N MET A 101 16.01 -29.83 2.18
CA MET A 101 14.62 -30.20 1.90
C MET A 101 14.38 -30.28 0.38
N PRO A 102 13.36 -31.04 -0.07
CA PRO A 102 12.99 -31.09 -1.47
C PRO A 102 12.54 -29.71 -1.97
N PHE A 103 13.10 -29.27 -3.10
CA PHE A 103 12.73 -28.03 -3.80
C PHE A 103 12.70 -28.29 -5.30
N GLU A 104 11.52 -28.22 -5.91
CA GLU A 104 11.32 -28.53 -7.33
C GLU A 104 11.97 -29.88 -7.73
N GLU A 105 12.99 -29.87 -8.59
CA GLU A 105 13.74 -31.05 -9.05
C GLU A 105 15.08 -31.25 -8.28
N ALA A 106 15.35 -30.45 -7.25
CA ALA A 106 16.61 -30.43 -6.50
C ALA A 106 16.40 -30.48 -4.97
N SER A 107 17.50 -30.47 -4.22
CA SER A 107 17.49 -30.32 -2.76
C SER A 107 18.21 -29.03 -2.39
N MET A 108 17.56 -28.16 -1.62
CA MET A 108 18.13 -26.92 -1.08
C MET A 108 17.97 -26.87 0.44
N SER A 109 18.76 -26.05 1.14
CA SER A 109 18.60 -25.89 2.59
C SER A 109 17.24 -25.28 2.93
N ARG A 110 16.67 -25.65 4.08
CA ARG A 110 15.40 -25.08 4.57
C ARG A 110 15.43 -23.56 4.63
N MET A 111 16.57 -23.00 5.01
CA MET A 111 16.81 -21.55 5.00
C MET A 111 16.63 -20.95 3.60
N GLU A 112 17.20 -21.56 2.56
CA GLU A 112 17.12 -21.03 1.20
C GLU A 112 15.70 -21.12 0.63
N VAL A 113 15.00 -22.22 0.89
CA VAL A 113 13.58 -22.36 0.52
C VAL A 113 12.73 -21.31 1.24
N THR A 114 12.98 -21.12 2.54
CA THR A 114 12.31 -20.09 3.35
C THR A 114 12.51 -18.70 2.74
N LYS A 115 13.74 -18.34 2.36
CA LYS A 115 14.02 -17.05 1.73
C LYS A 115 13.21 -16.84 0.46
N GLN A 116 13.11 -17.85 -0.40
CA GLN A 116 12.37 -17.72 -1.66
C GLN A 116 10.86 -17.57 -1.44
N VAL A 117 10.29 -18.36 -0.53
CA VAL A 117 8.84 -18.26 -0.24
C VAL A 117 8.51 -16.93 0.45
N VAL A 118 9.34 -16.50 1.40
CA VAL A 118 9.19 -15.19 2.05
C VAL A 118 9.35 -14.05 1.06
N GLU A 119 10.29 -14.14 0.12
CA GLU A 119 10.48 -13.12 -0.93
C GLU A 119 9.21 -12.97 -1.79
N ARG A 120 8.62 -14.09 -2.23
CA ARG A 120 7.34 -14.06 -2.96
C ARG A 120 6.20 -13.49 -2.10
N PHE A 121 6.11 -13.90 -0.84
CA PHE A 121 5.09 -13.41 0.08
C PHE A 121 5.19 -11.88 0.30
N VAL A 122 6.40 -11.35 0.38
CA VAL A 122 6.66 -9.91 0.51
C VAL A 122 6.30 -9.16 -0.79
N ASP A 123 6.66 -9.70 -1.95
CA ASP A 123 6.38 -9.07 -3.25
C ASP A 123 4.88 -8.96 -3.57
N GLU A 124 4.07 -9.90 -3.07
CA GLU A 124 2.60 -9.86 -3.22
C GLU A 124 1.93 -8.73 -2.40
N ARG A 125 2.64 -8.13 -1.44
CA ARG A 125 2.07 -7.20 -0.44
C ARG A 125 2.68 -5.82 -0.56
N GLN A 126 2.03 -4.91 -1.27
CA GLN A 126 2.55 -3.55 -1.49
C GLN A 126 2.23 -2.57 -0.35
N ASN A 127 1.21 -2.86 0.46
CA ASN A 127 0.62 -1.90 1.39
C ASN A 127 0.89 -2.21 2.87
N ASP A 128 1.51 -3.36 3.15
CA ASP A 128 1.67 -3.86 4.51
C ASP A 128 3.03 -3.45 5.08
N LEU A 129 3.06 -3.25 6.39
CA LEU A 129 4.30 -3.07 7.13
C LEU A 129 4.88 -4.45 7.41
N ILE A 130 6.08 -4.72 6.93
CA ILE A 130 6.73 -6.01 7.16
C ILE A 130 8.05 -5.79 7.91
N GLY A 131 8.22 -6.54 9.00
CA GLY A 131 9.43 -6.62 9.80
C GLY A 131 10.06 -8.01 9.69
N LEU A 132 11.35 -8.10 10.02
CA LEU A 132 12.09 -9.35 10.03
C LEU A 132 12.87 -9.46 11.34
N ILE A 133 12.53 -10.49 12.11
CA ILE A 133 13.25 -10.95 13.29
C ILE A 133 13.83 -12.32 12.98
N THR A 134 15.07 -12.52 13.38
CA THR A 134 15.69 -13.84 13.36
C THR A 134 15.94 -14.33 14.76
N PHE A 135 15.94 -15.63 14.95
CA PHE A 135 16.30 -16.20 16.24
C PHE A 135 17.09 -17.49 16.10
N ALA A 136 18.02 -17.65 17.04
CA ALA A 136 18.61 -18.93 17.42
C ALA A 136 18.52 -19.00 18.94
N ARG A 137 19.66 -18.94 19.65
CA ARG A 137 19.68 -18.77 21.10
C ARG A 137 19.13 -17.42 21.58
N TYR A 138 19.35 -16.37 20.78
CA TYR A 138 18.84 -15.03 21.02
C TYR A 138 17.97 -14.61 19.84
N ALA A 139 17.01 -13.72 20.10
CA ALA A 139 16.15 -13.14 19.09
C ALA A 139 16.60 -11.71 18.80
N ASP A 140 16.80 -11.39 17.52
CA ASP A 140 17.30 -10.11 17.06
C ASP A 140 16.41 -9.54 15.96
N THR A 141 16.15 -8.23 16.02
CA THR A 141 15.43 -7.51 14.96
C THR A 141 16.43 -7.13 13.86
N ILE A 142 16.35 -7.82 12.71
CA ILE A 142 17.21 -7.56 11.55
C ILE A 142 16.67 -6.39 10.73
N CYS A 143 15.36 -6.39 10.46
CA CYS A 143 14.67 -5.31 9.76
C CYS A 143 13.48 -4.84 10.62
N PRO A 144 13.42 -3.57 11.04
CA PRO A 144 12.23 -3.04 11.68
C PRO A 144 11.07 -2.97 10.67
N LEU A 145 9.83 -2.95 11.18
CA LEU A 145 8.61 -2.79 10.37
C LEU A 145 8.74 -1.63 9.39
N THR A 146 8.65 -1.94 8.09
CA THR A 146 8.85 -0.97 7.02
C THR A 146 7.89 -1.22 5.86
N LEU A 147 7.54 -0.14 5.15
CA LEU A 147 6.85 -0.19 3.84
C LEU A 147 7.85 -0.39 2.69
N SER A 148 9.16 -0.25 2.97
CA SER A 148 10.21 -0.42 1.98
C SER A 148 10.59 -1.90 1.85
N HIS A 149 9.77 -2.65 1.12
CA HIS A 149 9.98 -4.07 0.87
C HIS A 149 11.36 -4.37 0.27
N ASN A 150 11.89 -3.50 -0.60
CA ASN A 150 13.23 -3.67 -1.17
C ASN A 150 14.35 -3.74 -0.11
N SER A 151 14.25 -2.95 0.97
CA SER A 151 15.21 -3.00 2.07
C SER A 151 15.07 -4.29 2.87
N LEU A 152 13.84 -4.72 3.12
CA LEU A 152 13.59 -6.00 3.80
C LEU A 152 14.13 -7.18 3.01
N LEU A 153 13.88 -7.22 1.68
CA LEU A 153 14.38 -8.27 0.79
C LEU A 153 15.91 -8.30 0.74
N PHE A 154 16.56 -7.14 0.82
CA PHE A 154 18.02 -7.07 0.92
C PHE A 154 18.53 -7.79 2.17
N TYR A 155 17.95 -7.51 3.34
CA TYR A 155 18.32 -8.19 4.59
C TYR A 155 17.97 -9.68 4.58
N LEU A 156 16.81 -10.04 4.03
CA LEU A 156 16.36 -11.43 3.92
C LEU A 156 17.36 -12.28 3.11
N ARG A 157 17.81 -11.78 1.96
CA ARG A 157 18.76 -12.48 1.10
C ARG A 157 20.12 -12.66 1.77
N ASP A 158 20.55 -11.67 2.56
CA ASP A 158 21.82 -11.69 3.29
C ASP A 158 21.81 -12.56 4.57
N LEU A 159 20.65 -13.08 5.00
CA LEU A 159 20.58 -13.93 6.19
C LEU A 159 21.51 -15.15 6.06
N GLN A 160 22.28 -15.39 7.11
CA GLN A 160 23.15 -16.55 7.22
C GLN A 160 22.76 -17.36 8.45
N ILE A 161 23.03 -18.66 8.38
CA ILE A 161 22.82 -19.56 9.51
C ILE A 161 23.80 -19.20 10.61
N GLU A 162 23.30 -19.13 11.84
CA GLU A 162 24.12 -18.82 13.00
C GLU A 162 25.10 -19.97 13.24
N SER A 163 26.36 -19.73 12.89
CA SER A 163 27.41 -20.75 12.92
C SER A 163 28.20 -20.74 14.23
N ARG A 164 27.89 -19.82 15.16
CA ARG A 164 28.60 -19.69 16.45
C ARG A 164 28.12 -20.79 17.42
N PRO A 165 29.00 -21.71 17.87
CA PRO A 165 28.62 -22.84 18.71
C PRO A 165 27.99 -22.46 20.07
N ASN A 166 28.26 -21.25 20.56
CA ASN A 166 27.72 -20.76 21.84
C ASN A 166 26.30 -20.17 21.70
N GLU A 167 25.83 -19.98 20.48
CA GLU A 167 24.54 -19.38 20.13
C GLU A 167 23.64 -20.35 19.36
N ASP A 168 24.08 -21.60 19.21
CA ASP A 168 23.29 -22.70 18.65
C ASP A 168 22.24 -23.13 19.68
N GLY A 169 20.99 -22.82 19.37
CA GLY A 169 19.84 -22.98 20.23
C GLY A 169 18.60 -22.43 19.53
N THR A 170 17.44 -22.68 20.09
CA THR A 170 16.15 -22.25 19.54
C THR A 170 15.32 -21.65 20.67
N ALA A 171 15.18 -20.33 20.67
CA ALA A 171 14.46 -19.54 21.67
C ALA A 171 13.27 -18.80 21.04
N PHE A 172 12.34 -19.53 20.41
CA PHE A 172 11.20 -18.88 19.74
C PHE A 172 10.21 -18.24 20.71
N GLY A 173 10.18 -18.64 22.00
CA GLY A 173 9.39 -17.94 23.03
C GLY A 173 9.83 -16.47 23.20
N ASP A 174 11.14 -16.24 23.29
CA ASP A 174 11.74 -14.90 23.34
C ASP A 174 11.51 -14.15 22.02
N ALA A 175 11.62 -14.85 20.88
CA ALA A 175 11.41 -14.26 19.56
C ALA A 175 9.98 -13.76 19.36
N VAL A 176 8.97 -14.55 19.77
CA VAL A 176 7.56 -14.15 19.72
C VAL A 176 7.30 -12.98 20.67
N ALA A 177 7.89 -12.98 21.87
CA ALA A 177 7.75 -11.85 22.80
C ALA A 177 8.36 -10.55 22.23
N LEU A 178 9.54 -10.65 21.59
CA LEU A 178 10.18 -9.53 20.91
C LEU A 178 9.31 -9.02 19.74
N ALA A 179 8.80 -9.93 18.91
CA ALA A 179 7.93 -9.60 17.78
C ALA A 179 6.66 -8.87 18.24
N ALA A 180 6.01 -9.38 19.29
CA ALA A 180 4.85 -8.74 19.89
C ALA A 180 5.17 -7.32 20.38
N ALA A 181 6.35 -7.13 21.00
CA ALA A 181 6.77 -5.82 21.49
C ALA A 181 7.06 -4.83 20.34
N ARG A 182 7.65 -5.30 19.23
CA ARG A 182 7.89 -4.48 18.03
C ARG A 182 6.58 -4.03 17.39
N LEU A 183 5.62 -4.94 17.22
CA LEU A 183 4.30 -4.62 16.67
C LEU A 183 3.53 -3.62 17.54
N LYS A 184 3.56 -3.79 18.86
CA LYS A 184 2.96 -2.82 19.79
C LYS A 184 3.62 -1.45 19.72
N THR A 185 4.96 -1.40 19.70
CA THR A 185 5.70 -0.14 19.59
C THR A 185 5.38 0.56 18.26
N ALA A 186 5.22 -0.20 17.17
CA ALA A 186 4.82 0.34 15.87
C ALA A 186 3.39 0.90 15.92
N GLU A 187 2.44 0.17 16.48
CA GLU A 187 1.07 0.65 16.69
C GLU A 187 1.04 1.97 17.46
N GLU A 188 1.75 2.06 18.60
CA GLU A 188 1.83 3.29 19.39
C GLU A 188 2.45 4.45 18.60
N ARG A 189 3.51 4.16 17.82
CA ARG A 189 4.18 5.15 16.98
C ARG A 189 3.26 5.70 15.89
N TYR A 190 2.56 4.84 15.16
CA TYR A 190 1.65 5.25 14.08
C TYR A 190 0.33 5.85 14.63
N ALA A 191 -0.07 5.48 15.85
CA ALA A 191 -1.22 6.07 16.53
C ALA A 191 -0.95 7.48 17.10
N ALA A 192 0.31 7.81 17.40
CA ALA A 192 0.71 9.10 17.94
C ALA A 192 0.78 10.23 16.88
N GLU A 193 0.62 9.91 15.59
CA GLU A 193 0.54 10.91 14.51
C GLU A 193 -0.86 11.59 14.51
N ASP A 194 -0.89 12.92 14.35
CA ASP A 194 -2.12 13.73 14.41
C ASP A 194 -3.18 13.27 13.40
N GLU A 195 -4.47 13.30 13.78
CA GLU A 195 -5.58 12.78 12.95
C GLU A 195 -5.72 13.42 11.56
N GLU A 196 -5.30 14.68 11.40
CA GLU A 196 -5.33 15.37 10.10
C GLU A 196 -4.18 14.94 9.16
N ASP A 197 -3.12 14.31 9.69
CA ASP A 197 -1.91 13.90 8.95
C ASP A 197 -1.53 12.43 9.23
N LYS A 198 -2.50 11.57 9.58
CA LYS A 198 -2.30 10.12 9.74
C LYS A 198 -1.73 9.54 8.45
N GLY A 199 -0.41 9.30 8.44
CA GLY A 199 0.31 8.80 7.28
C GLY A 199 -0.04 7.35 6.98
N TYR A 200 -0.23 6.54 8.03
CA TYR A 200 -0.50 5.11 7.94
C TYR A 200 -1.31 4.59 9.14
N THR A 201 -2.31 3.75 8.90
CA THR A 201 -3.13 3.10 9.94
C THR A 201 -2.95 1.58 9.91
N ILE A 202 -2.49 1.01 11.03
CA ILE A 202 -2.39 -0.46 11.20
C ILE A 202 -3.78 -1.00 11.52
N LYS A 203 -4.30 -1.90 10.69
CA LYS A 203 -5.64 -2.52 10.87
C LYS A 203 -5.59 -3.81 11.67
N SER A 204 -4.58 -4.62 11.41
CA SER A 204 -4.32 -5.88 12.09
C SER A 204 -2.83 -6.08 12.31
N LYS A 205 -2.49 -6.91 13.29
CA LYS A 205 -1.11 -7.22 13.69
C LYS A 205 -0.94 -8.73 13.66
N VAL A 206 0.10 -9.18 12.97
CA VAL A 206 0.33 -10.59 12.69
C VAL A 206 1.80 -10.94 12.94
N ILE A 207 2.03 -12.07 13.58
CA ILE A 207 3.35 -12.70 13.69
C ILE A 207 3.31 -13.98 12.87
N ILE A 208 4.29 -14.17 11.99
CA ILE A 208 4.48 -15.44 11.27
C ILE A 208 5.79 -16.04 11.76
N LEU A 209 5.68 -17.09 12.58
CA LEU A 209 6.80 -17.84 13.11
C LEU A 209 7.13 -19.01 12.20
N LEU A 210 8.33 -19.03 11.64
CA LEU A 210 8.93 -20.18 10.97
C LEU A 210 9.98 -20.82 11.88
N THR A 211 9.83 -22.11 12.15
CA THR A 211 10.81 -22.88 12.90
C THR A 211 10.80 -24.34 12.47
N ASP A 212 11.95 -24.99 12.54
CA ASP A 212 12.09 -26.43 12.41
C ASP A 212 12.54 -27.11 13.71
N GLY A 213 12.76 -26.31 14.77
CA GLY A 213 13.43 -26.71 15.99
C GLY A 213 12.53 -26.78 17.23
N ASN A 214 13.06 -27.42 18.26
CA ASN A 214 12.45 -27.52 19.59
C ASN A 214 12.89 -26.34 20.45
N ASN A 215 11.98 -25.75 21.24
CA ASN A 215 12.37 -24.71 22.18
C ASN A 215 13.27 -25.31 23.26
N ASN A 216 14.57 -25.03 23.18
CA ASN A 216 15.56 -25.59 24.09
C ASN A 216 16.23 -24.54 24.97
N CYS A 217 16.02 -23.26 24.68
CA CYS A 217 16.58 -22.14 25.43
C CYS A 217 15.63 -20.93 25.38
N GLY A 218 16.11 -19.81 25.93
CA GLY A 218 15.33 -18.59 26.10
C GLY A 218 14.92 -18.34 27.54
N ARG A 219 14.52 -17.11 27.83
CA ARG A 219 14.10 -16.67 29.18
C ARG A 219 12.60 -16.81 29.36
N HIS A 220 11.84 -16.71 28.28
CA HIS A 220 10.39 -16.81 28.24
C HIS A 220 9.95 -18.16 27.70
N LEU A 221 8.88 -18.70 28.30
CA LEU A 221 8.25 -19.90 27.80
C LEU A 221 7.47 -19.58 26.51
N PRO A 222 7.37 -20.53 25.56
CA PRO A 222 6.58 -20.36 24.34
C PRO A 222 5.16 -19.82 24.56
N MET A 223 4.48 -20.35 25.58
CA MET A 223 3.13 -19.94 25.93
C MET A 223 3.06 -18.54 26.55
N GLU A 224 4.12 -18.06 27.19
CA GLU A 224 4.18 -16.68 27.70
C GLU A 224 4.25 -15.69 26.53
N GLY A 225 5.06 -16.00 25.51
CA GLY A 225 5.12 -15.21 24.27
C GLY A 225 3.77 -15.17 23.55
N ALA A 226 3.09 -16.33 23.43
CA ALA A 226 1.75 -16.39 22.84
C ALA A 226 0.70 -15.62 23.64
N ALA A 227 0.72 -15.73 24.98
CA ALA A 227 -0.20 -14.98 25.84
C ALA A 227 0.02 -13.46 25.74
N LEU A 228 1.28 -13.02 25.56
CA LEU A 228 1.59 -11.61 25.32
C LEU A 228 1.03 -11.12 23.98
N ALA A 229 1.19 -11.92 22.93
CA ALA A 229 0.63 -11.62 21.61
C ALA A 229 -0.91 -11.53 21.66
N GLU A 230 -1.57 -12.50 22.31
CA GLU A 230 -3.04 -12.48 22.52
C GLU A 230 -3.48 -11.22 23.26
N HIS A 231 -2.79 -10.86 24.35
CA HIS A 231 -3.12 -9.69 25.15
C HIS A 231 -3.06 -8.36 24.36
N TRP A 232 -2.19 -8.28 23.35
CA TRP A 232 -2.08 -7.11 22.48
C TRP A 232 -2.88 -7.23 21.17
N GLY A 233 -3.74 -8.26 21.04
CA GLY A 233 -4.56 -8.48 19.85
C GLY A 233 -3.74 -8.79 18.61
N ILE A 234 -2.65 -9.54 18.78
CA ILE A 234 -1.74 -9.95 17.71
C ILE A 234 -2.01 -11.43 17.40
N ARG A 235 -2.30 -11.75 16.14
CA ARG A 235 -2.46 -13.14 15.69
C ARG A 235 -1.10 -13.76 15.44
N LEU A 236 -0.87 -14.98 15.94
CA LEU A 236 0.36 -15.73 15.72
C LEU A 236 0.08 -16.93 14.82
N HIS A 237 0.63 -16.90 13.61
CA HIS A 237 0.71 -18.07 12.74
C HIS A 237 2.04 -18.77 12.96
N THR A 238 2.01 -20.09 13.07
CA THR A 238 3.19 -20.91 13.30
C THR A 238 3.33 -21.92 12.16
N ILE A 239 4.49 -21.94 11.54
CA ILE A 239 4.82 -22.81 10.42
C ILE A 239 5.99 -23.68 10.85
N ALA A 240 5.74 -24.98 10.96
CA ALA A 240 6.76 -25.98 11.23
C ALA A 240 7.36 -26.49 9.92
N ILE A 241 8.67 -26.33 9.72
CA ILE A 241 9.39 -26.89 8.55
C ILE A 241 10.05 -28.20 8.97
N SER A 242 9.28 -29.29 8.93
CA SER A 242 9.80 -30.59 9.33
C SER A 242 9.13 -31.71 8.56
N ASP A 243 9.86 -32.81 8.41
CA ASP A 243 9.27 -34.08 7.97
C ASP A 243 8.18 -34.54 8.94
N PRO A 244 7.22 -35.39 8.49
CA PRO A 244 6.18 -35.91 9.36
C PRO A 244 6.81 -36.66 10.55
N PRO A 245 6.32 -36.41 11.78
CA PRO A 245 6.82 -37.08 12.96
C PRO A 245 6.64 -38.60 12.82
N ALA A 246 7.68 -39.36 13.12
CA ALA A 246 7.65 -40.81 13.08
C ALA A 246 7.91 -41.36 14.49
N MET A 247 7.13 -42.36 14.90
CA MET A 247 7.39 -43.03 16.17
C MET A 247 8.76 -43.72 16.11
N LYS A 248 9.70 -43.26 16.93
CA LYS A 248 11.01 -43.89 17.06
C LYS A 248 10.89 -45.11 17.96
N THR A 249 11.19 -46.28 17.40
CA THR A 249 11.32 -47.51 18.18
C THR A 249 12.76 -47.59 18.68
N ILE A 250 12.96 -47.42 19.98
CA ILE A 250 14.27 -47.67 20.60
C ILE A 250 14.32 -49.11 21.11
N GLN A 251 15.46 -49.78 20.91
CA GLN A 251 15.69 -51.07 21.52
C GLN A 251 16.21 -50.87 22.94
N THR A 252 15.41 -51.25 23.93
CA THR A 252 15.84 -51.34 25.33
C THR A 252 16.18 -52.79 25.69
N PRO A 253 16.97 -53.03 26.75
CA PRO A 253 17.27 -54.39 27.24
C PRO A 253 16.01 -55.23 27.57
N GLU A 254 14.87 -54.57 27.78
CA GLU A 254 13.57 -55.17 28.12
C GLU A 254 12.64 -55.35 26.89
N GLY A 255 13.06 -54.90 25.71
CA GLY A 255 12.30 -55.00 24.45
C GLY A 255 12.26 -53.68 23.65
N PRO A 256 11.68 -53.68 22.44
CA PRO A 256 11.46 -52.46 21.68
C PRO A 256 10.39 -51.59 22.36
N VAL A 257 10.76 -50.37 22.75
CA VAL A 257 9.84 -49.37 23.31
C VAL A 257 9.66 -48.28 22.25
N GLN A 258 8.41 -47.95 21.95
CA GLN A 258 8.07 -46.80 21.12
C GLN A 258 8.10 -45.56 22.00
N ILE A 259 8.99 -44.62 21.68
CA ILE A 259 9.05 -43.31 22.33
C ILE A 259 8.44 -42.28 21.40
N GLU A 260 7.64 -41.39 21.99
CA GLU A 260 7.09 -40.23 21.31
C GLU A 260 8.26 -39.33 20.87
N GLU A 261 8.36 -39.08 19.57
CA GLU A 261 9.42 -38.24 19.03
C GLU A 261 9.24 -36.80 19.54
N GLU A 262 10.34 -36.14 19.93
CA GLU A 262 10.29 -34.77 20.48
C GLU A 262 9.57 -33.78 19.54
N SER A 263 9.57 -34.07 18.24
CA SER A 263 8.83 -33.35 17.19
C SER A 263 7.30 -33.29 17.44
N LEU A 264 6.69 -34.34 18.01
CA LEU A 264 5.25 -34.37 18.31
C LEU A 264 4.88 -33.44 19.46
N VAL A 265 5.73 -33.37 20.48
CA VAL A 265 5.53 -32.48 21.64
C VAL A 265 5.61 -31.03 21.17
N GLN A 266 6.58 -30.73 20.31
CA GLN A 266 6.80 -29.41 19.74
C GLN A 266 5.64 -28.97 18.83
N GLU A 267 5.16 -29.86 17.96
CA GLU A 267 3.98 -29.61 17.11
C GLU A 267 2.75 -29.21 17.95
N ARG A 268 2.56 -29.85 19.12
CA ARG A 268 1.47 -29.49 20.04
C ARG A 268 1.65 -28.10 20.64
N ILE A 269 2.88 -27.69 20.96
CA ILE A 269 3.16 -26.35 21.51
C ILE A 269 2.87 -25.29 20.44
N LEU A 270 3.43 -25.43 19.23
CA LEU A 270 3.20 -24.49 18.14
C LEU A 270 1.71 -24.36 17.80
N ARG A 271 1.00 -25.49 17.72
CA ARG A 271 -0.46 -25.50 17.55
C ARG A 271 -1.18 -24.75 18.66
N LYS A 272 -0.81 -24.98 19.91
CA LYS A 272 -1.44 -24.31 21.06
C LYS A 272 -1.19 -22.79 21.02
N MET A 273 0.01 -22.36 20.66
CA MET A 273 0.35 -20.93 20.52
C MET A 273 -0.50 -20.24 19.45
N ALA A 274 -0.66 -20.89 18.29
CA ALA A 274 -1.52 -20.36 17.22
C ALA A 274 -3.00 -20.32 17.65
N GLU A 275 -3.51 -21.38 18.27
CA GLU A 275 -4.90 -21.44 18.74
C GLU A 275 -5.25 -20.34 19.76
N VAL A 276 -4.36 -20.07 20.72
CA VAL A 276 -4.60 -19.08 21.79
C VAL A 276 -4.69 -17.66 21.22
N THR A 277 -3.92 -17.36 20.18
CA THR A 277 -3.90 -16.04 19.55
C THR A 277 -4.92 -15.89 18.41
N GLY A 278 -5.66 -16.96 18.07
CA GLY A 278 -6.58 -16.96 16.93
C GLY A 278 -5.89 -17.06 15.56
N GLY A 279 -4.61 -17.44 15.53
CA GLY A 279 -3.87 -17.75 14.30
C GLY A 279 -4.01 -19.20 13.85
N VAL A 280 -3.16 -19.63 12.91
CA VAL A 280 -3.16 -20.99 12.38
C VAL A 280 -1.81 -21.67 12.50
N TYR A 281 -1.84 -22.96 12.81
CA TYR A 281 -0.68 -23.84 12.72
C TYR A 281 -0.68 -24.59 11.40
N ARG A 282 0.45 -24.60 10.72
CA ARG A 282 0.68 -25.38 9.51
C ARG A 282 2.04 -26.04 9.54
N ARG A 283 2.16 -27.15 8.81
CA ARG A 283 3.42 -27.85 8.60
C ARG A 283 3.74 -27.83 7.12
N ALA A 284 4.99 -27.50 6.80
CA ALA A 284 5.52 -27.55 5.45
C ALA A 284 6.59 -28.63 5.35
N THR A 285 6.47 -29.51 4.36
CA THR A 285 7.42 -30.61 4.09
C THR A 285 8.25 -30.35 2.84
N ASP A 286 7.78 -29.46 1.97
CA ASP A 286 8.37 -29.12 0.69
C ASP A 286 8.07 -27.64 0.35
N ASP A 287 8.66 -27.14 -0.72
CA ASP A 287 8.42 -25.78 -1.23
C ASP A 287 6.94 -25.49 -1.50
N ALA A 288 6.25 -26.43 -2.16
CA ALA A 288 4.86 -26.25 -2.57
C ALA A 288 3.92 -26.11 -1.35
N SER A 289 4.09 -26.96 -0.34
CA SER A 289 3.33 -26.87 0.91
C SER A 289 3.65 -25.59 1.68
N LEU A 290 4.91 -25.14 1.69
CA LEU A 290 5.25 -23.86 2.31
C LEU A 290 4.55 -22.70 1.59
N HIS A 291 4.55 -22.70 0.26
CA HIS A 291 3.86 -21.71 -0.55
C HIS A 291 2.33 -21.70 -0.29
N ASP A 292 1.70 -22.87 -0.28
CA ASP A 292 0.25 -23.00 -0.02
C ASP A 292 -0.13 -22.45 1.36
N VAL A 293 0.72 -22.67 2.37
CA VAL A 293 0.53 -22.14 3.72
C VAL A 293 0.59 -20.62 3.74
N TYR A 294 1.57 -20.02 3.07
CA TYR A 294 1.67 -18.55 2.97
C TYR A 294 0.50 -17.96 2.18
N ALA A 295 0.04 -18.63 1.11
CA ALA A 295 -1.13 -18.21 0.34
C ALA A 295 -2.41 -18.26 1.17
N GLU A 296 -2.58 -19.29 2.01
CA GLU A 296 -3.71 -19.38 2.93
C GLU A 296 -3.71 -18.25 3.97
N ILE A 297 -2.56 -18.01 4.61
CA ILE A 297 -2.39 -16.90 5.56
C ILE A 297 -2.69 -15.58 4.86
N ASN A 298 -2.18 -15.37 3.64
CA ASN A 298 -2.44 -14.18 2.85
C ASN A 298 -3.95 -13.97 2.60
N ALA A 299 -4.67 -15.03 2.23
CA ALA A 299 -6.11 -14.96 1.98
C ALA A 299 -6.92 -14.61 3.25
N MET A 300 -6.58 -15.23 4.39
CA MET A 300 -7.24 -14.96 5.67
C MET A 300 -7.03 -13.50 6.10
N GLU A 301 -5.79 -13.05 6.07
CA GLU A 301 -5.39 -11.73 6.57
C GLU A 301 -5.87 -10.59 5.66
N THR A 302 -5.86 -10.78 4.34
CA THR A 302 -6.30 -9.76 3.38
C THR A 302 -7.83 -9.60 3.37
N SER A 303 -8.58 -10.68 3.60
CA SER A 303 -10.05 -10.65 3.60
C SER A 303 -10.65 -9.73 4.67
N GLU A 304 -9.91 -9.49 5.76
CA GLU A 304 -10.36 -8.62 6.86
C GLU A 304 -10.20 -7.13 6.57
N ILE A 305 -9.42 -6.77 5.53
CA ILE A 305 -9.02 -5.38 5.23
C ILE A 305 -9.70 -4.82 3.97
N GLU A 306 -10.46 -5.62 3.22
CA GLU A 306 -11.05 -5.17 1.95
C GLU A 306 -12.08 -4.02 2.03
N SER A 307 -12.36 -3.44 3.20
CA SER A 307 -13.24 -2.27 3.34
C SER A 307 -12.48 -0.99 3.64
N ASP A 308 -11.96 -0.33 2.59
CA ASP A 308 -11.96 1.13 2.35
C ASP A 308 -10.81 1.59 1.43
N ARG A 309 -10.81 1.17 0.15
CA ARG A 309 -9.86 1.73 -0.83
C ARG A 309 -10.05 3.24 -0.98
N TYR A 310 -9.21 4.02 -0.30
CA TYR A 310 -9.18 5.48 -0.45
C TYR A 310 -8.68 5.85 -1.86
N HIS A 311 -9.56 6.45 -2.66
CA HIS A 311 -9.18 7.00 -3.95
C HIS A 311 -8.47 8.34 -3.77
N VAL A 312 -7.19 8.42 -4.17
CA VAL A 312 -6.49 9.68 -4.32
C VAL A 312 -6.98 10.36 -5.61
N TYR A 313 -7.36 11.63 -5.51
CA TYR A 313 -7.81 12.42 -6.65
C TYR A 313 -6.70 13.40 -7.05
N LYS A 314 -6.31 13.38 -8.32
CA LYS A 314 -5.33 14.33 -8.87
C LYS A 314 -6.05 15.44 -9.62
N ASP A 315 -5.64 16.67 -9.33
CA ASP A 315 -6.18 17.85 -10.01
C ASP A 315 -5.60 18.00 -11.43
N VAL A 316 -6.48 18.23 -12.41
CA VAL A 316 -6.13 18.36 -13.83
C VAL A 316 -6.62 19.70 -14.37
N PHE A 317 -6.44 20.78 -13.59
CA PHE A 317 -6.87 22.13 -13.98
C PHE A 317 -5.87 22.86 -14.90
N GLN A 318 -4.61 22.41 -14.91
CA GLN A 318 -3.49 23.03 -15.64
C GLN A 318 -3.76 23.25 -17.14
N PRO A 319 -4.25 22.28 -17.94
CA PRO A 319 -4.49 22.50 -19.37
C PRO A 319 -5.58 23.55 -19.61
N PHE A 320 -6.62 23.58 -18.77
CA PHE A 320 -7.70 24.57 -18.87
C PHE A 320 -7.21 25.97 -18.48
N ALA A 321 -6.38 26.08 -17.44
CA ALA A 321 -5.77 27.34 -17.04
C ALA A 321 -4.85 27.90 -18.14
N PHE A 322 -4.02 27.05 -18.75
CA PHE A 322 -3.12 27.44 -19.83
C PHE A 322 -3.87 27.87 -21.09
N ALA A 323 -4.92 27.13 -21.47
CA ALA A 323 -5.80 27.51 -22.57
C ALA A 323 -6.50 28.86 -22.30
N GLY A 324 -6.99 29.07 -21.07
CA GLY A 324 -7.59 30.34 -20.65
C GLY A 324 -6.61 31.52 -20.74
N LEU A 325 -5.37 31.32 -20.29
CA LEU A 325 -4.29 32.32 -20.36
C LEU A 325 -3.94 32.68 -21.81
N LEU A 326 -3.77 31.68 -22.69
CA LEU A 326 -3.48 31.91 -24.11
C LEU A 326 -4.60 32.70 -24.80
N LEU A 327 -5.86 32.37 -24.52
CA LEU A 327 -7.00 33.09 -25.07
C LEU A 327 -7.08 34.53 -24.55
N LEU A 328 -6.73 34.77 -23.29
CA LEU A 328 -6.67 36.12 -22.71
C LEU A 328 -5.61 36.98 -23.42
N VAL A 329 -4.40 36.45 -23.57
CA VAL A 329 -3.29 37.15 -24.25
C VAL A 329 -3.66 37.43 -25.71
N GLY A 330 -4.19 36.42 -26.41
CA GLY A 330 -4.65 36.58 -27.79
C GLY A 330 -5.74 37.65 -27.92
N HIS A 331 -6.71 37.68 -27.00
CA HIS A 331 -7.75 38.70 -26.95
C HIS A 331 -7.17 40.11 -26.75
N ILE A 332 -6.24 40.29 -25.80
CA ILE A 332 -5.59 41.58 -25.55
C ILE A 332 -4.84 42.06 -26.79
N VAL A 333 -4.05 41.20 -27.43
CA VAL A 333 -3.30 41.54 -28.65
C VAL A 333 -4.24 41.91 -29.80
N LEU A 334 -5.28 41.11 -30.06
CA LEU A 334 -6.27 41.38 -31.11
C LEU A 334 -7.04 42.67 -30.85
N SER A 335 -7.45 42.93 -29.61
CA SER A 335 -8.22 44.11 -29.22
C SER A 335 -7.41 45.41 -29.24
N THR A 336 -6.08 45.35 -29.11
CA THR A 336 -5.20 46.53 -29.12
C THR A 336 -4.61 46.84 -30.50
N THR A 337 -4.42 45.83 -31.34
CA THR A 337 -3.79 45.98 -32.67
C THR A 337 -4.84 46.07 -33.81
N TRP A 338 -5.31 44.93 -34.29
CA TRP A 338 -6.08 44.82 -35.53
C TRP A 338 -7.58 45.09 -35.36
N LEU A 339 -8.17 44.61 -34.26
CA LEU A 339 -9.59 44.76 -33.94
C LEU A 339 -9.86 45.86 -32.91
N ARG A 340 -9.00 46.89 -32.89
CA ARG A 340 -9.13 48.04 -31.98
C ARG A 340 -10.53 48.64 -32.05
N ARG A 341 -11.23 48.64 -30.91
CA ARG A 341 -12.49 49.37 -30.72
C ARG A 341 -12.12 50.80 -30.37
N ILE A 342 -12.40 51.72 -31.28
CA ILE A 342 -12.33 53.15 -30.99
C ILE A 342 -13.64 53.49 -30.27
N PRO A 343 -13.61 54.18 -29.12
CA PRO A 343 -14.80 54.55 -28.35
C PRO A 343 -15.77 55.41 -29.16
#